data_AF-A0A075JW18-F1
#
_entry.id   AF-A0A075JW18-F1
#
_cell.length_a   1.000
_cell.length_b   1.000
_cell.length_c   1.000
_cell.angle_alpha   90.00
_cell.angle_beta   90.00
_cell.angle_gamma   90.00
#
_symmetry.space_group_name_H-M   'P 1'
#
loop_
_entity.id
_entity.type
_entity.pdbx_description
1 polymer ?
#
loop_
_entity_poly.entity_id
_entity_poly.type
_entity_poly.pdbx_seq_one_letter_code
_entity_poly.pdbx_strand_id
1 'polypeptide(L)'
;MDQTGRDDAPASPDETPPPAPPGLLDDIGRLGRAFQKLFGAQLKLLAAELGLARSAVHWLLVAGLIATVAAVGFGLTLLGLIGWLLAQWFGSWTWALLSLAVVELVFLGGALVLFRRCMHWMTLPATRGEWNAMMREALRRPDPQGDTRPEDVP
;
A
#
# COMPACT_ATOMS: atom_id res chain seq x y z
N MET A 1 -0.48 61.08 45.95
CA MET A 1 -0.92 59.67 45.99
C MET A 1 -1.73 59.46 44.72
N ASP A 2 -1.10 59.20 43.58
CA ASP A 2 -0.57 57.92 43.05
C ASP A 2 -1.64 57.00 42.41
N GLN A 3 -1.21 56.37 41.31
CA GLN A 3 -1.82 55.34 40.45
C GLN A 3 -2.73 55.82 39.31
N THR A 4 -2.25 56.02 38.08
CA THR A 4 -1.77 55.04 37.06
C THR A 4 -2.86 54.19 36.42
N GLY A 5 -3.24 54.57 35.19
CA GLY A 5 -3.18 53.75 33.98
C GLY A 5 -4.06 52.50 33.89
N ARG A 6 -4.87 52.43 32.81
CA ARG A 6 -5.07 51.30 31.87
C ARG A 6 -6.33 51.63 31.05
N ASP A 7 -6.20 52.31 29.92
CA ASP A 7 -6.04 51.69 28.59
C ASP A 7 -7.12 50.63 28.30
N ASP A 8 -8.35 51.11 28.12
CA ASP A 8 -9.42 50.38 27.44
C ASP A 8 -9.17 50.42 25.92
N ALA A 9 -8.33 49.50 25.45
CA ALA A 9 -8.26 49.14 24.04
C ALA A 9 -8.29 47.60 23.97
N PRO A 10 -9.31 46.98 23.35
CA PRO A 10 -9.28 45.54 23.13
C PRO A 10 -8.14 45.25 22.16
N ALA A 11 -7.13 44.54 22.66
CA ALA A 11 -6.02 44.04 21.87
C ALA A 11 -6.56 43.25 20.67
N SER A 12 -6.15 43.66 19.47
CA SER A 12 -6.32 42.91 18.23
C SER A 12 -5.85 41.46 18.45
N PRO A 13 -6.57 40.44 17.96
CA PRO A 13 -6.07 39.07 18.03
C PRO A 13 -4.76 39.01 17.28
N ASP A 14 -3.73 38.53 17.98
CA ASP A 14 -2.43 38.18 17.43
C ASP A 14 -2.59 37.53 16.05
N GLU A 15 -2.00 38.19 15.07
CA GLU A 15 -1.83 37.73 13.71
C GLU A 15 -1.02 36.43 13.78
N THR A 16 -1.72 35.29 13.70
CA THR A 16 -1.09 33.98 13.63
C THR A 16 -0.25 33.96 12.35
N PRO A 17 1.06 33.66 12.39
CA PRO A 17 1.90 33.69 11.20
C PRO A 17 1.29 32.82 10.10
N PRO A 18 1.29 33.27 8.82
CA PRO A 18 0.74 32.46 7.73
C PRO A 18 1.45 31.10 7.71
N PRO A 19 0.71 29.99 7.62
CA PRO A 19 1.31 28.67 7.57
C PRO A 19 2.28 28.62 6.40
N ALA A 20 3.52 28.23 6.68
CA ALA A 20 4.55 28.04 5.67
C ALA A 20 4.00 27.18 4.51
N PRO A 21 4.32 27.49 3.26
CA PRO A 21 3.75 26.80 2.12
C PRO A 21 4.00 25.30 2.26
N PRO A 22 2.95 24.46 2.22
CA PRO A 22 3.11 23.02 2.37
C PRO A 22 4.06 22.53 1.28
N GLY A 23 5.15 21.92 1.71
CA GLY A 23 6.09 21.28 0.79
C GLY A 23 5.35 20.17 0.05
N LEU A 24 5.62 20.03 -1.25
CA LEU A 24 5.04 19.00 -2.13
C LEU A 24 5.18 17.57 -1.53
N LEU A 25 6.20 17.35 -0.70
CA LEU A 25 6.43 16.13 0.08
C LEU A 25 5.37 15.88 1.17
N ASP A 26 4.89 16.92 1.84
CA ASP A 26 3.84 16.81 2.86
C ASP A 26 2.48 16.48 2.23
N ASP A 27 2.20 17.05 1.05
CA ASP A 27 1.00 16.71 0.28
C ASP A 27 1.03 15.25 -0.19
N ILE A 28 2.17 14.75 -0.67
CA ILE A 28 2.33 13.32 -1.01
C ILE A 28 2.17 12.44 0.24
N GLY A 29 2.76 12.83 1.37
CA GLY A 29 2.63 12.10 2.64
C GLY A 29 1.20 12.12 3.21
N ARG A 30 0.45 13.20 2.97
CA ARG A 30 -0.97 13.34 3.32
C ARG A 30 -1.86 12.53 2.38
N LEU A 31 -1.54 12.53 1.08
CA LEU A 31 -2.21 11.70 0.07
C LEU A 31 -2.05 10.21 0.41
N GLY A 32 -0.82 9.79 0.72
CA GLY A 32 -0.51 8.42 1.12
C GLY A 32 -1.25 8.00 2.40
N ARG A 33 -1.27 8.88 3.43
CA ARG A 33 -2.04 8.63 4.66
C ARG A 33 -3.56 8.61 4.43
N ALA A 34 -4.08 9.45 3.54
CA ALA A 34 -5.50 9.46 3.18
C ALA A 34 -5.87 8.17 2.42
N PHE A 35 -5.04 7.73 1.48
CA PHE A 35 -5.20 6.49 0.75
C PHE A 35 -5.18 5.28 1.69
N GLN A 36 -4.24 5.25 2.63
CA GLN A 36 -4.14 4.20 3.65
C GLN A 36 -5.38 4.14 4.56
N LYS A 37 -5.94 5.30 4.95
CA LYS A 37 -7.18 5.36 5.74
C LYS A 37 -8.40 4.87 4.95
N LEU A 38 -8.52 5.25 3.69
CA LEU A 38 -9.61 4.83 2.80
C LEU A 38 -9.57 3.32 2.54
N PHE A 39 -8.41 2.79 2.16
CA PHE A 39 -8.24 1.36 1.92
C PHE A 39 -8.36 0.53 3.19
N GLY A 40 -7.86 1.01 4.33
CA GLY A 40 -7.94 0.28 5.60
C GLY A 40 -9.38 0.10 6.11
N ALA A 41 -10.24 1.10 5.90
CA ALA A 41 -11.66 1.01 6.25
C ALA A 41 -12.43 0.07 5.32
N GLN A 42 -12.16 0.12 4.01
CA GLN A 42 -12.82 -0.75 3.02
C GLN A 42 -12.35 -2.20 3.09
N LEU A 43 -11.06 -2.46 3.36
CA LEU A 43 -10.53 -3.81 3.52
C LEU A 43 -11.20 -4.57 4.68
N LYS A 44 -11.60 -3.88 5.75
CA LYS A 44 -12.32 -4.50 6.87
C LYS A 44 -13.75 -4.90 6.49
N LEU A 45 -14.45 -4.07 5.72
CA LEU A 45 -15.76 -4.41 5.17
C LEU A 45 -15.64 -5.54 4.13
N LEU A 46 -14.63 -5.44 3.26
CA LEU A 46 -14.39 -6.39 2.19
C LEU A 46 -13.99 -7.75 2.76
N ALA A 47 -13.19 -7.82 3.83
CA ALA A 47 -12.89 -9.06 4.54
C ALA A 47 -14.12 -9.66 5.26
N ALA A 48 -15.00 -8.82 5.80
CA ALA A 48 -16.27 -9.27 6.37
C ALA A 48 -17.21 -9.86 5.30
N GLU A 49 -17.25 -9.26 4.10
CA GLU A 49 -18.00 -9.77 2.96
C GLU A 49 -17.32 -10.96 2.26
N LEU A 50 -15.98 -11.03 2.26
CA LEU A 50 -15.20 -12.16 1.74
C LEU A 50 -15.42 -13.44 2.56
N GLY A 51 -15.71 -13.27 3.86
CA GLY A 51 -16.14 -14.34 4.75
C GLY A 51 -17.56 -14.85 4.48
N LEU A 52 -18.46 -13.98 3.97
CA LEU A 52 -19.83 -14.37 3.57
C LEU A 52 -19.89 -14.96 2.16
N ALA A 53 -19.03 -14.52 1.24
CA ALA A 53 -19.06 -14.90 -0.16
C ALA A 53 -17.75 -15.61 -0.56
N ARG A 54 -17.52 -16.82 -0.05
CA ARG A 54 -16.41 -17.70 -0.50
C ARG A 54 -16.36 -17.87 -2.03
N SER A 55 -17.49 -17.70 -2.72
CA SER A 55 -17.61 -17.70 -4.19
C SER A 55 -16.93 -16.49 -4.88
N ALA A 56 -16.92 -15.31 -4.25
CA ALA A 56 -16.38 -14.07 -4.84
C ALA A 56 -14.84 -14.00 -4.85
N VAL A 57 -14.17 -14.85 -4.06
CA VAL A 57 -12.70 -14.87 -3.93
C VAL A 57 -12.01 -15.10 -5.27
N HIS A 58 -12.51 -16.02 -6.10
CA HIS A 58 -11.90 -16.33 -7.40
C HIS A 58 -11.99 -15.14 -8.37
N TRP A 59 -13.12 -14.43 -8.39
CA TRP A 59 -13.29 -13.21 -9.18
C TRP A 59 -12.37 -12.08 -8.70
N LEU A 60 -12.17 -11.96 -7.40
CA LEU A 60 -11.27 -10.96 -6.82
C LEU A 60 -9.80 -11.26 -7.14
N LEU A 61 -9.41 -12.53 -7.14
CA LEU A 61 -8.07 -12.97 -7.58
C LEU A 61 -7.85 -12.71 -9.07
N VAL A 62 -8.83 -13.02 -9.93
CA VAL A 62 -8.76 -12.74 -11.37
C VAL A 62 -8.68 -11.23 -11.60
N ALA A 63 -9.51 -10.44 -10.94
CA ALA A 63 -9.47 -8.97 -11.02
C ALA A 63 -8.13 -8.41 -10.54
N GLY A 64 -7.58 -8.94 -9.44
CA GLY A 64 -6.25 -8.58 -8.95
C GLY A 64 -5.15 -8.91 -9.96
N LEU A 65 -5.19 -10.09 -10.58
CA LEU A 65 -4.24 -10.47 -11.62
C LEU A 65 -4.33 -9.52 -12.83
N ILE A 66 -5.54 -9.28 -13.35
CA ILE A 66 -5.76 -8.35 -14.45
C ILE A 66 -5.26 -6.95 -14.09
N ALA A 67 -5.55 -6.48 -12.88
CA ALA A 67 -5.08 -5.18 -12.40
C ALA A 67 -3.55 -5.11 -12.34
N THR A 68 -2.86 -6.17 -11.87
CA THR A 68 -1.38 -6.19 -11.87
C THR A 68 -0.79 -6.21 -13.27
N VAL A 69 -1.34 -7.01 -14.19
CA VAL A 69 -0.90 -7.05 -15.59
C VAL A 69 -1.12 -5.69 -16.26
N ALA A 70 -2.29 -5.09 -16.06
CA ALA A 70 -2.63 -3.78 -16.58
C ALA A 70 -1.73 -2.68 -15.99
N ALA A 71 -1.48 -2.71 -14.68
CA ALA A 71 -0.59 -1.76 -14.02
C ALA A 71 0.86 -1.86 -14.54
N VAL A 72 1.37 -3.08 -14.73
CA VAL A 72 2.70 -3.32 -15.32
C VAL A 72 2.73 -2.83 -16.77
N GLY A 73 1.75 -3.21 -17.60
CA GLY A 73 1.67 -2.78 -19.00
C GLY A 73 1.55 -1.26 -19.16
N PHE A 74 0.73 -0.63 -18.31
CA PHE A 74 0.60 0.81 -18.25
C PHE A 74 1.91 1.48 -17.81
N GLY A 75 2.58 0.94 -16.79
CA GLY A 75 3.88 1.41 -16.34
C GLY A 75 4.95 1.35 -17.43
N LEU A 76 5.04 0.22 -18.15
CA LEU A 76 5.96 0.07 -19.29
C LEU A 76 5.66 1.04 -20.43
N THR A 77 4.38 1.29 -20.71
CA THR A 77 3.94 2.25 -21.74
C THR A 77 4.33 3.68 -21.35
N LEU A 78 4.10 4.06 -20.09
CA LEU A 78 4.51 5.36 -19.56
C LEU A 78 6.03 5.53 -19.61
N LEU A 79 6.77 4.48 -19.26
CA LEU A 79 8.23 4.48 -19.30
C LEU A 79 8.76 4.64 -20.74
N GLY A 80 8.13 3.97 -21.71
CA GLY A 80 8.43 4.14 -23.13
C GLY A 80 8.14 5.57 -23.64
N LEU A 81 7.00 6.15 -23.24
CA LEU A 81 6.65 7.55 -23.55
C LEU A 81 7.68 8.53 -22.96
N ILE A 82 8.11 8.31 -21.71
CA ILE A 82 9.16 9.10 -21.06
C ILE A 82 10.49 8.96 -21.82
N GLY A 83 10.87 7.74 -22.19
CA GLY A 83 12.08 7.49 -22.98
C GLY A 83 12.05 8.18 -24.33
N TRP A 84 10.91 8.14 -25.03
CA TRP A 84 10.71 8.86 -26.29
C TRP A 84 10.81 10.38 -26.11
N LEU A 85 10.18 10.93 -25.07
CA LEU A 85 10.25 12.36 -24.76
C LEU A 85 11.69 12.80 -24.40
N LEU A 86 12.40 11.98 -23.62
CA LEU A 86 13.81 12.22 -23.29
C LEU A 86 14.68 12.18 -24.55
N ALA A 87 14.44 11.25 -25.48
CA ALA A 87 15.21 11.16 -26.72
C ALA A 87 15.07 12.44 -27.56
N GLN A 88 13.87 13.03 -27.59
CA GLN A 88 13.62 14.30 -28.25
C GLN A 88 14.33 15.47 -27.55
N TRP A 89 14.38 15.46 -26.21
CA TRP A 89 15.00 16.51 -25.41
C TRP A 89 16.53 16.50 -25.46
N PHE A 90 17.13 15.30 -25.33
CA PHE A 90 18.59 15.13 -25.37
C PHE A 90 19.15 15.19 -26.79
N GLY A 91 18.31 15.09 -27.83
CA GLY A 91 18.74 14.97 -29.22
C GLY A 91 19.55 13.69 -29.49
N SER A 92 19.59 12.76 -28.53
CA SER A 92 20.37 11.55 -28.57
C SER A 92 19.63 10.42 -27.86
N TRP A 93 19.40 9.34 -28.60
CA TRP A 93 18.74 8.14 -28.10
C TRP A 93 19.55 7.44 -27.01
N THR A 94 20.87 7.47 -27.09
CA THR A 94 21.75 6.78 -26.14
C THR A 94 21.63 7.37 -24.74
N TRP A 95 21.61 8.70 -24.62
CA TRP A 95 21.46 9.39 -23.32
C TRP A 95 20.07 9.19 -22.72
N ALA A 96 19.04 9.16 -23.55
CA ALA A 96 17.68 8.85 -23.11
C ALA A 96 17.57 7.44 -22.54
N LEU A 97 18.07 6.43 -23.27
CA LEU A 97 18.06 5.03 -22.83
C LEU A 97 18.93 4.82 -21.58
N LEU A 98 20.09 5.48 -21.50
CA LEU A 98 20.95 5.41 -20.33
C LEU A 98 20.24 5.98 -19.08
N SER A 99 19.59 7.13 -19.23
CA SER A 99 18.83 7.75 -18.14
C SER A 99 17.66 6.88 -17.71
N LEU A 100 16.94 6.27 -18.67
CA LEU A 100 15.84 5.34 -18.40
C LEU A 100 16.34 4.10 -17.64
N ALA A 101 17.47 3.53 -18.05
CA ALA A 101 18.08 2.39 -17.38
C ALA A 101 18.49 2.73 -15.93
N VAL A 102 18.98 3.94 -15.67
CA VAL A 102 19.28 4.39 -14.30
C VAL A 102 17.99 4.48 -13.46
N VAL A 103 16.90 5.01 -14.02
CA VAL A 103 15.60 5.08 -13.33
C VAL A 103 15.09 3.67 -13.01
N GLU A 104 15.18 2.73 -13.95
CA GLU A 104 14.82 1.33 -13.73
C GLU A 104 15.66 0.67 -12.63
N LEU A 105 16.97 0.92 -12.61
CA LEU A 105 17.87 0.44 -11.54
C LEU A 105 17.47 0.96 -10.16
N VAL A 106 17.09 2.24 -10.07
CA VAL A 106 16.60 2.83 -8.82
C VAL A 106 15.28 2.19 -8.39
N PHE A 107 14.35 2.01 -9.33
CA PHE A 107 13.07 1.35 -9.05
C PHE A 107 13.27 -0.10 -8.58
N LEU A 108 14.13 -0.84 -9.26
CA LEU A 108 14.51 -2.21 -8.90
C LEU A 108 15.15 -2.25 -7.50
N GLY A 109 16.09 -1.36 -7.21
CA GLY A 109 16.70 -1.21 -5.89
C GLY A 109 15.67 -0.92 -4.80
N GLY A 110 14.73 -0.01 -5.08
CA GLY A 110 13.61 0.29 -4.19
C GLY A 110 12.72 -0.94 -3.91
N ALA A 111 12.37 -1.69 -4.95
CA ALA A 111 11.60 -2.93 -4.82
C ALA A 111 12.34 -4.00 -4.01
N LEU A 112 13.66 -4.16 -4.21
CA LEU A 112 14.51 -5.04 -3.41
C LEU A 112 14.55 -4.63 -1.94
N VAL A 113 14.71 -3.34 -1.64
CA VAL A 113 14.70 -2.83 -0.25
C VAL A 113 13.33 -3.05 0.38
N LEU A 114 12.24 -2.77 -0.34
CA LEU A 114 10.89 -3.01 0.14
C LEU A 114 10.66 -4.50 0.39
N PHE A 115 11.09 -5.38 -0.51
CA PHE A 115 11.02 -6.83 -0.33
C PHE A 115 11.80 -7.29 0.91
N ARG A 116 13.03 -6.81 1.07
CA ARG A 116 13.85 -7.08 2.26
C ARG A 116 13.18 -6.55 3.52
N ARG A 117 12.53 -5.38 3.46
CA ARG A 117 11.78 -4.81 4.57
C ARG A 117 10.57 -5.67 4.91
N CYS A 118 9.76 -6.06 3.93
CA CYS A 118 8.63 -6.98 4.14
C CYS A 118 9.06 -8.31 4.73
N MET A 119 10.16 -8.90 4.23
CA MET A 119 10.76 -10.11 4.79
C MET A 119 11.27 -9.89 6.21
N HIS A 120 11.89 -8.75 6.49
CA HIS A 120 12.31 -8.37 7.83
C HIS A 120 11.12 -8.23 8.80
N TRP A 121 9.99 -7.71 8.32
CA TRP A 121 8.78 -7.56 9.13
C TRP A 121 8.05 -8.89 9.34
N MET A 122 8.06 -9.78 8.36
CA MET A 122 7.57 -11.16 8.54
C MET A 122 8.49 -12.02 9.40
N THR A 123 9.74 -11.62 9.61
CA THR A 123 10.68 -12.35 10.48
C THR A 123 10.66 -11.91 11.94
N LEU A 124 9.72 -11.05 12.34
CA LEU A 124 9.49 -10.81 13.77
C LEU A 124 9.06 -12.13 14.45
N PRO A 125 9.74 -12.56 15.53
CA PRO A 125 9.63 -13.91 16.11
C PRO A 125 8.25 -14.27 16.66
N ALA A 126 7.36 -13.29 16.86
CA ALA A 126 5.99 -13.52 17.33
C ALA A 126 5.11 -14.23 16.28
N THR A 127 5.26 -13.93 14.99
CA THR A 127 4.41 -14.50 13.94
C THR A 127 4.83 -15.91 13.53
N ARG A 128 6.10 -16.32 13.73
CA ARG A 128 6.54 -17.69 13.43
C ARG A 128 5.93 -18.73 14.38
N GLY A 129 5.76 -18.39 15.66
CA GLY A 129 5.15 -19.28 16.65
C GLY A 129 3.66 -19.51 16.37
N GLU A 130 2.92 -18.42 16.13
CA GLU A 130 1.50 -18.47 15.80
C GLU A 130 1.23 -19.06 14.42
N TRP A 131 2.03 -18.74 13.39
CA TRP A 131 1.90 -19.34 12.07
C TRP A 131 2.16 -20.83 12.11
N ASN A 132 3.24 -21.28 12.78
CA ASN A 132 3.54 -22.71 12.87
C ASN A 132 2.46 -23.45 13.68
N ALA A 133 1.85 -22.80 14.67
CA ALA A 133 0.67 -23.32 15.36
C ALA A 133 -0.55 -23.44 14.42
N MET A 134 -0.87 -22.38 13.65
CA MET A 134 -1.98 -22.40 12.68
C MET A 134 -1.77 -23.39 11.52
N MET A 135 -0.54 -23.55 11.03
CA MET A 135 -0.21 -24.51 9.96
C MET A 135 -0.33 -25.96 10.44
N ARG A 136 0.11 -26.24 11.68
CA ARG A 136 -0.08 -27.56 12.29
C ARG A 136 -1.56 -27.84 12.56
N GLU A 137 -2.34 -26.84 12.93
CA GLU A 137 -3.78 -26.98 13.10
C GLU A 137 -4.49 -27.25 11.76
N ALA A 138 -4.08 -26.56 10.69
CA ALA A 138 -4.60 -26.79 9.34
C ALA A 138 -4.25 -28.19 8.80
N LEU A 139 -3.03 -28.68 9.08
CA LEU A 139 -2.62 -30.04 8.72
C LEU A 139 -3.25 -31.13 9.62
N ARG A 140 -3.66 -30.78 10.84
CA ARG A 140 -4.35 -31.69 11.77
C ARG A 140 -5.85 -31.72 11.60
N ARG A 141 -6.45 -30.78 10.86
CA ARG A 141 -7.88 -30.82 10.56
C ARG A 141 -8.16 -32.07 9.74
N PRO A 142 -8.77 -33.12 10.33
CA PRO A 142 -9.06 -34.34 9.59
C PRO A 142 -10.13 -34.00 8.56
N ASP A 143 -9.98 -34.54 7.36
CA ASP A 143 -10.98 -34.47 6.30
C ASP A 143 -12.35 -34.88 6.89
N PRO A 144 -13.37 -34.01 6.91
CA PRO A 144 -14.72 -34.37 7.35
C PRO A 144 -15.44 -35.16 6.25
N GLN A 145 -14.76 -36.12 5.64
CA GLN A 145 -15.27 -36.94 4.55
C GLN A 145 -14.68 -38.35 4.61
N GLY A 146 -14.66 -38.92 5.81
CA GLY A 146 -14.28 -40.32 6.07
C GLY A 146 -15.36 -41.12 6.80
N ASP A 147 -16.61 -40.63 6.87
CA ASP A 147 -17.72 -41.43 7.39
C ASP A 147 -18.37 -42.21 6.24
N THR A 148 -17.57 -43.11 5.65
CA THR A 148 -18.11 -44.28 4.97
C THR A 148 -18.60 -45.26 6.03
N ARG A 149 -19.92 -45.23 6.26
CA ARG A 149 -20.86 -46.34 6.54
C ARG A 149 -20.30 -47.59 7.24
N PRO A 150 -21.01 -48.07 8.29
CA PRO A 150 -21.42 -49.48 8.28
C PRO A 150 -22.83 -49.67 8.92
N GLU A 151 -23.81 -50.23 8.21
CA GLU A 151 -24.47 -51.54 8.46
C GLU A 151 -25.94 -51.24 8.86
N ASP A 152 -26.92 -51.56 8.02
CA ASP A 152 -27.76 -52.78 8.07
C ASP A 152 -28.86 -52.76 9.15
N VAL A 153 -29.96 -53.46 8.79
CA VAL A 153 -31.04 -54.03 9.62
C VAL A 153 -32.40 -53.32 9.49
N PRO A 154 -33.54 -54.05 9.36
CA PRO A 154 -33.79 -55.44 8.92
C PRO A 154 -34.60 -55.55 7.62
#